data_AF-A0A931HT98-F1
#
_entry.id   AF-A0A931HT98-F1
#
_cell.length_a   1.000
_cell.length_b   1.000
_cell.length_c   1.000
_cell.angle_alpha   90.00
_cell.angle_beta   90.00
_cell.angle_gamma   90.00
#
_symmetry.space_group_name_H-M   'P 1'
#
loop_
_entity.id
_entity.type
_entity.pdbx_description
1 polymer ?
#
loop_
_entity_poly.entity_id
_entity_poly.type
_entity_poly.pdbx_seq_one_letter_code
_entity_poly.pdbx_strand_id
1 'polypeptide(L)' 'MTKIDPLMIEVERLRKRMSEIAVEKGFSSEESVRISQRLDQLLNQIQRDYR' A
#
# COMPACT_ATOMS: atom_id res chain seq x y z
N MET A 1 8.32 -23.53 5.45
CA MET A 1 8.38 -22.36 4.53
C MET A 1 7.07 -21.62 4.62
N THR A 2 7.08 -20.43 5.22
CA THR A 2 5.93 -19.55 5.36
C THR A 2 5.45 -19.11 3.97
N LYS A 3 4.20 -19.43 3.62
CA LYS A 3 3.57 -18.90 2.41
C LYS A 3 3.55 -17.38 2.54
N ILE A 4 4.13 -16.67 1.57
CA ILE A 4 4.01 -15.23 1.49
C ILE A 4 2.55 -14.92 1.16
N ASP A 5 1.89 -14.15 2.02
CA ASP A 5 0.50 -13.75 1.82
C ASP A 5 0.40 -12.87 0.57
N PRO A 6 -0.45 -13.20 -0.43
CA PRO A 6 -0.70 -12.35 -1.59
C PRO A 6 -1.05 -10.89 -1.23
N LEU A 7 -1.76 -10.65 -0.13
CA LEU A 7 -2.08 -9.30 0.36
C LEU A 7 -0.83 -8.56 0.80
N MET A 8 0.13 -9.24 1.46
CA MET A 8 1.40 -8.64 1.86
C MET A 8 2.28 -8.29 0.65
N ILE A 9 2.23 -9.08 -0.43
CA ILE A 9 2.92 -8.76 -1.69
C ILE A 9 2.36 -7.47 -2.29
N GLU A 10 1.03 -7.32 -2.30
CA GLU A 10 0.37 -6.14 -2.87
C GLU A 10 0.62 -4.88 -2.03
N VAL A 11 0.62 -5.00 -0.69
CA VAL A 11 1.01 -3.92 0.22
C VAL A 11 2.43 -3.43 -0.08
N GLU A 12 3.39 -4.34 -0.22
CA GLU A 12 4.78 -3.95 -0.50
C GLU A 12 4.93 -3.31 -1.90
N ARG A 13 4.19 -3.82 -2.89
CA ARG A 13 4.15 -3.21 -4.23
C ARG A 13 3.63 -1.78 -4.19
N LEU A 14 2.49 -1.55 -3.51
CA LEU A 14 1.88 -0.23 -3.39
C LEU A 14 2.73 0.73 -2.55
N ARG A 15 3.40 0.23 -1.50
CA ARG A 15 4.34 1.02 -0.69
C ARG A 15 5.46 1.59 -1.55
N LYS A 16 6.12 0.75 -2.36
CA LYS A 16 7.19 1.19 -3.27
C LYS A 16 6.68 2.23 -4.27
N ARG A 17 5.52 1.94 -4.89
CA ARG A 17 4.91 2.84 -5.88
C ARG A 17 4.52 4.19 -5.28
N MET A 18 3.99 4.21 -4.06
CA MET A 18 3.69 5.44 -3.33
C MET A 18 4.94 6.27 -3.10
N SER A 19 6.06 5.65 -2.69
CA SER A 19 7.33 6.35 -2.49
C SER A 19 7.87 6.95 -3.79
N GLU A 20 7.82 6.21 -4.90
CA GLU A 20 8.22 6.72 -6.23
C GLU A 20 7.41 7.95 -6.62
N ILE A 21 6.08 7.89 -6.52
CA ILE A 21 5.19 8.98 -6.92
C ILE A 21 5.30 10.17 -5.95
N ALA A 22 5.49 9.93 -4.66
CA ALA A 22 5.69 11.01 -3.70
C ALA A 22 6.99 11.80 -3.99
N VAL A 23 8.04 11.12 -4.44
CA VAL A 23 9.29 11.76 -4.89
C VAL A 23 9.08 12.53 -6.20
N GLU A 24 8.36 11.95 -7.17
CA GLU A 24 8.17 12.56 -8.49
C GLU A 24 7.15 13.71 -8.49
N LYS A 25 6.03 13.56 -7.77
CA LYS A 25 4.83 14.41 -7.86
C LYS A 25 4.46 15.09 -6.54
N GLY A 26 5.12 14.72 -5.44
CA GLY A 26 4.82 15.21 -4.11
C GLY A 26 3.69 14.45 -3.40
N PHE A 27 3.76 14.40 -2.07
CA PHE A 27 2.84 13.65 -1.21
C PHE A 27 1.37 14.07 -1.34
N SER A 28 1.11 15.33 -1.68
CA SER A 28 -0.24 15.88 -1.86
C SER A 28 -0.77 15.75 -3.28
N SER A 29 -0.02 15.13 -4.20
CA SER A 29 -0.53 14.85 -5.54
C SER A 29 -1.75 13.92 -5.44
N GLU A 30 -2.73 14.13 -6.32
CA GLU A 30 -3.93 13.29 -6.35
C GLU A 30 -3.57 11.80 -6.51
N GLU A 31 -2.50 11.50 -7.24
CA GLU A 31 -2.00 10.14 -7.42
C GLU A 31 -1.40 9.56 -6.14
N SER A 32 -0.55 10.32 -5.42
CA SER A 32 -0.04 9.90 -4.10
C SER A 32 -1.16 9.64 -3.11
N VAL A 33 -2.18 10.52 -3.07
CA VAL A 33 -3.35 10.38 -2.17
C VAL A 33 -4.18 9.14 -2.52
N ARG A 34 -4.44 8.87 -3.81
CA ARG A 34 -5.18 7.67 -4.21
C ARG A 34 -4.46 6.39 -3.81
N ILE A 35 -3.13 6.35 -3.96
CA ILE A 35 -2.34 5.16 -3.60
C ILE A 35 -2.25 4.99 -2.09
N SER A 36 -2.09 6.07 -1.31
CA SER A 36 -2.08 5.96 0.15
C SER A 36 -3.42 5.42 0.68
N GLN A 37 -4.55 5.92 0.15
CA GLN A 37 -5.88 5.40 0.49
C GLN A 37 -6.03 3.91 0.16
N ARG A 38 -5.50 3.47 -1.00
CA ARG A 38 -5.54 2.05 -1.38
C ARG A 38 -4.68 1.18 -0.48
N LEU A 39 -3.49 1.67 -0.10
CA LEU A 39 -2.59 1.00 0.83
C LEU A 39 -3.26 0.85 2.20
N ASP A 40 -3.88 1.90 2.72
CA ASP A 40 -4.62 1.87 4.00
C ASP A 40 -5.79 0.88 3.97
N GLN A 41 -6.53 0.79 2.86
CA GLN A 41 -7.60 -0.21 2.71
C GLN A 41 -7.09 -1.64 2.85
N LEU A 42 -5.95 -1.96 2.25
CA LEU A 42 -5.35 -3.30 2.34
C LEU A 42 -4.81 -3.59 3.74
N LEU A 43 -4.15 -2.62 4.37
CA LEU A 43 -3.68 -2.76 5.74
C LEU A 43 -4.85 -2.99 6.72
N ASN A 44 -5.95 -2.26 6.53
CA ASN A 44 -7.18 -2.46 7.32
C ASN A 44 -7.87 -3.80 7.04
N GLN A 45 -7.73 -4.37 5.84
CA GLN A 45 -8.22 -5.72 5.55
C GLN A 45 -7.38 -6.76 6.28
N ILE A 46 -6.06 -6.68 6.15
CA ILE A 46 -5.11 -7.53 6.88
C ILE A 46 -5.38 -7.47 8.38
N GLN A 47 -5.48 -6.28 8.97
CA GLN A 47 -5.73 -6.14 10.41
C GLN A 47 -7.05 -6.79 10.86
N ARG A 48 -8.07 -6.81 10.00
CA ARG A 48 -9.34 -7.50 10.28
C ARG A 48 -9.20 -9.01 10.17
N ASP A 49 -8.46 -9.50 9.18
CA ASP A 49 -8.29 -10.94 8.92
C ASP A 49 -7.38 -11.62 9.97
N TYR A 50 -6.51 -10.86 10.64
CA TYR A 50 -5.63 -11.32 11.72
C TYR A 50 -6.21 -11.10 13.15
N ARG A 51 -7.47 -10.66 13.29
CA ARG A 51 -8.17 -10.54 14.57
C ARG A 51 -8.99 -11.78 14.90
#